data_AF-A0A925AGQ6-F1
#
_entry.id   AF-A0A925AGQ6-F1
#
_cell.length_a   1.000
_cell.length_b   1.000
_cell.length_c   1.000
_cell.angle_alpha   90.00
_cell.angle_beta   90.00
_cell.angle_gamma   90.00
#
_symmetry.space_group_name_H-M   'P 1'
#
loop_
_entity.id
_entity.type
_entity.pdbx_description
1 polymer ?
#
loop_
_entity_poly.entity_id
_entity_poly.type
_entity_poly.pdbx_seq_one_letter_code
_entity_poly.pdbx_strand_id
1 'polypeptide(L)'
;MTTLPHISPALSRLRGWVTFAAIIVALCAGVKLVLFGFIHYTEVRYAAEDPAKSKVSLRVVSSIPPRETDRAAPIRRIENGRVVSIQSSSSEPASHPYEGRDLSPADTNMTRASAMAVGVGLFAALLLVFMCTLGTLVAAGGAVPGIDHTVRACIWSVILLLFCLPLSDITTTVPITGAFSSYETVVQQSLLVMGGEHGGAMLHLEYVFVPVLVIACAIGVGFSFRAGVERGIIVTSVSEFDRA
;
A
#
# COMPACT_ATOMS: atom_id res chain seq x y z
N MET A 1 37.54 -28.94 -28.41
CA MET A 1 36.23 -28.39 -28.82
C MET A 1 35.55 -27.82 -27.58
N THR A 2 35.83 -26.56 -27.28
CA THR A 2 35.17 -25.82 -26.21
C THR A 2 33.86 -25.29 -26.77
N THR A 3 32.75 -25.94 -26.41
CA THR A 3 31.42 -25.40 -26.70
C THR A 3 31.30 -24.05 -26.00
N LEU A 4 31.27 -22.97 -26.78
CA LEU A 4 30.97 -21.64 -26.26
C LEU A 4 29.70 -21.74 -25.41
N PRO A 5 29.70 -21.27 -24.16
CA PRO A 5 28.47 -21.15 -23.41
C PRO A 5 27.62 -20.11 -24.12
N HIS A 6 26.68 -20.57 -24.94
CA HIS A 6 25.62 -19.71 -25.47
C HIS A 6 24.87 -19.16 -24.26
N ILE A 7 25.21 -17.94 -23.85
CA ILE A 7 24.37 -17.20 -22.91
C ILE A 7 23.01 -17.12 -23.57
N SER A 8 22.08 -17.85 -22.98
CA SER A 8 20.80 -18.13 -23.60
C SER A 8 20.09 -16.79 -23.86
N PRO A 9 19.53 -16.58 -25.07
CA PRO A 9 18.57 -15.51 -25.35
C PRO A 9 17.51 -15.34 -24.25
N ALA A 10 17.26 -16.38 -23.45
CA ALA A 10 16.46 -16.34 -22.23
C ALA A 10 16.92 -15.28 -21.20
N LEU A 11 18.20 -15.16 -20.87
CA LEU A 11 18.68 -14.19 -19.86
C LEU A 11 18.50 -12.73 -20.32
N SER A 12 18.74 -12.47 -21.61
CA SER A 12 18.50 -11.15 -22.20
C SER A 12 17.02 -10.75 -22.17
N ARG A 13 16.12 -11.70 -22.48
CA ARG A 13 14.67 -11.50 -22.38
C ARG A 13 14.23 -11.31 -20.93
N LEU A 14 14.75 -12.11 -20.01
CA LEU A 14 14.42 -12.06 -18.58
C LEU A 14 14.77 -10.70 -17.98
N ARG A 15 15.93 -10.13 -18.36
CA ARG A 15 16.34 -8.77 -17.95
C ARG A 15 15.29 -7.70 -18.31
N GLY A 16 14.73 -7.78 -19.51
CA GLY A 16 13.66 -6.88 -19.96
C GLY A 16 12.41 -6.99 -19.08
N TRP A 17 11.96 -8.21 -18.81
CA TRP A 17 10.79 -8.47 -17.98
C TRP A 17 10.98 -8.08 -16.50
N VAL A 18 12.15 -8.35 -15.91
CA VAL A 18 12.49 -7.91 -14.54
C VAL A 18 12.46 -6.38 -14.43
N THR A 19 13.04 -5.68 -15.41
CA THR A 19 13.04 -4.21 -15.44
C THR A 19 11.62 -3.66 -15.56
N PHE A 20 10.81 -4.27 -16.43
CA PHE A 20 9.41 -3.89 -16.62
C PHE A 20 8.57 -4.11 -15.35
N ALA A 21 8.71 -5.26 -14.69
CA ALA A 21 8.03 -5.55 -13.43
C ALA A 21 8.43 -4.57 -12.32
N ALA A 22 9.73 -4.26 -12.20
CA ALA A 22 10.23 -3.27 -11.24
C ALA A 22 9.64 -1.87 -11.49
N ILE A 23 9.51 -1.45 -12.75
CA ILE A 23 8.87 -0.17 -13.11
C ILE A 23 7.40 -0.17 -12.72
N ILE A 24 6.66 -1.26 -12.97
CA ILE A 24 5.24 -1.35 -12.58
C ILE A 24 5.09 -1.22 -11.06
N VAL A 25 5.89 -1.93 -10.28
CA VAL A 25 5.86 -1.82 -8.80
C VAL A 25 6.13 -0.38 -8.36
N ALA A 26 7.15 0.27 -8.92
CA ALA A 26 7.48 1.66 -8.61
C ALA A 26 6.34 2.63 -8.98
N LEU A 27 5.69 2.44 -10.12
CA LEU A 27 4.53 3.25 -10.53
C LEU A 27 3.34 3.05 -9.60
N CYS A 28 3.02 1.81 -9.23
CA CYS A 28 1.92 1.53 -8.28
C CYS A 28 2.20 2.16 -6.90
N ALA A 29 3.44 2.09 -6.41
CA ALA A 29 3.83 2.76 -5.17
C ALA A 29 3.77 4.30 -5.29
N GLY A 30 4.12 4.86 -6.45
CA GLY A 30 3.96 6.28 -6.75
C GLY A 30 2.49 6.72 -6.73
N VAL A 31 1.59 5.93 -7.32
CA VAL A 31 0.14 6.18 -7.26
C VAL A 31 -0.34 6.19 -5.81
N LYS A 32 0.14 5.28 -4.96
CA LYS A 32 -0.20 5.26 -3.53
C LYS A 32 0.26 6.51 -2.79
N LEU A 33 1.47 6.99 -3.07
CA LEU A 33 2.00 8.23 -2.49
C LEU A 33 1.13 9.43 -2.88
N VAL A 34 0.76 9.53 -4.17
CA VAL A 34 -0.12 10.60 -4.66
C VAL A 34 -1.51 10.52 -4.04
N LEU A 35 -2.10 9.33 -3.96
CA LEU A 35 -3.40 9.12 -3.31
C LEU A 35 -3.36 9.51 -1.83
N PHE A 36 -2.31 9.15 -1.09
CA PHE A 36 -2.11 9.60 0.28
C PHE A 36 -2.08 11.14 0.36
N GLY A 37 -1.35 11.79 -0.54
CA GLY A 37 -1.31 13.25 -0.62
C GLY A 37 -2.70 13.87 -0.81
N PHE A 38 -3.51 13.31 -1.70
CA PHE A 38 -4.90 13.75 -1.87
C PHE A 38 -5.76 13.48 -0.64
N ILE A 39 -5.70 12.28 -0.05
CA ILE A 39 -6.53 11.92 1.11
C ILE A 39 -6.20 12.81 2.32
N HIS A 40 -4.91 13.09 2.55
CA HIS A 40 -4.46 13.72 3.78
C HIS A 40 -4.42 15.26 3.69
N TYR A 41 -4.03 15.81 2.54
CA TYR A 41 -3.86 17.27 2.40
C TYR A 41 -4.96 17.96 1.61
N THR A 42 -5.91 17.22 1.03
CA THR A 42 -6.96 17.82 0.21
C THR A 42 -8.35 17.40 0.67
N GLU A 43 -9.30 18.34 0.68
CA GLU A 43 -10.70 18.06 1.00
C GLU A 43 -11.50 17.50 -0.19
N VAL A 44 -10.82 17.05 -1.26
CA VAL A 44 -11.44 16.58 -2.53
C VAL A 44 -12.43 15.44 -2.33
N ARG A 45 -12.33 14.73 -1.21
CA ARG A 45 -13.19 13.61 -0.82
C ARG A 45 -14.58 14.02 -0.39
N TYR A 46 -14.76 15.25 0.09
CA TYR A 46 -16.06 15.73 0.57
C TYR A 46 -16.71 16.58 -0.51
N ALA A 47 -18.01 16.38 -0.73
CA ALA A 47 -18.77 17.29 -1.56
C ALA A 47 -18.82 18.66 -0.88
N ALA A 48 -18.71 19.74 -1.66
CA ALA A 48 -18.94 21.07 -1.12
C ALA A 48 -20.35 21.11 -0.51
N GLU A 49 -20.46 21.56 0.74
CA GLU A 49 -21.75 21.69 1.41
C GLU A 49 -22.63 22.63 0.56
N ASP A 50 -23.73 22.10 0.04
CA ASP A 50 -24.69 22.92 -0.69
C ASP A 50 -25.32 23.90 0.30
N PRO A 51 -25.05 25.22 0.18
CA PRO A 51 -25.59 26.21 1.11
C PRO A 51 -27.12 26.24 1.09
N ALA A 52 -27.78 25.68 0.07
CA ALA A 52 -29.23 25.53 0.01
C ALA A 52 -29.76 24.41 0.93
N LYS A 53 -28.98 23.34 1.17
CA LYS A 53 -29.35 22.23 2.08
C LYS A 53 -29.06 22.52 3.55
N SER A 54 -28.18 23.47 3.85
CA SER A 54 -27.88 23.95 5.22
C SER A 54 -29.10 24.59 5.93
N LYS A 55 -30.22 24.82 5.23
CA LYS A 55 -31.46 25.36 5.81
C LYS A 55 -32.35 24.32 6.52
N VAL A 56 -31.93 23.06 6.66
CA VAL A 56 -32.74 22.00 7.27
C VAL A 56 -32.50 21.90 8.79
N SER A 57 -33.45 22.50 9.52
CA SER A 57 -33.90 22.19 10.88
C SER A 57 -32.83 22.06 11.98
N LEU A 58 -32.47 23.21 12.57
CA LEU A 58 -32.08 23.28 13.98
C LEU A 58 -33.21 22.66 14.83
N ARG A 59 -33.09 21.36 15.16
CA ARG A 59 -33.93 20.76 16.19
C ARG A 59 -33.50 21.37 17.51
N VAL A 60 -34.23 22.37 17.97
CA VAL A 60 -34.10 22.96 19.30
C VAL A 60 -34.20 21.80 20.29
N VAL A 61 -33.07 21.38 20.86
CA VAL A 61 -33.06 20.61 22.09
C VAL A 61 -33.61 21.57 23.13
N SER A 62 -34.90 21.46 23.42
CA SER A 62 -35.47 22.16 24.56
C SER A 62 -34.74 21.63 25.79
N SER A 63 -33.83 22.43 26.34
CA SER A 63 -33.29 22.23 27.67
C SER A 63 -34.43 22.46 28.67
N ILE A 64 -35.33 21.48 28.77
CA ILE A 64 -36.24 21.40 29.91
C ILE A 64 -35.32 21.02 31.08
N PRO A 65 -35.13 21.90 32.08
CA PRO A 65 -34.36 21.53 33.25
C PRO A 65 -35.02 20.31 33.89
N PRO A 66 -34.26 19.29 34.31
CA PRO A 66 -34.82 18.06 34.83
C PRO A 66 -35.63 18.39 36.07
N ARG A 67 -36.95 18.18 35.99
CA ARG A 67 -37.80 18.14 37.16
C ARG A 67 -37.42 16.88 37.93
N GLU A 68 -36.94 17.06 39.15
CA GLU A 68 -36.32 16.06 40.05
C GLU A 68 -37.29 14.97 40.55
N THR A 69 -38.29 14.57 39.75
CA THR A 69 -39.36 13.66 40.18
C THR A 69 -39.68 12.50 39.24
N ASP A 70 -38.98 12.35 38.12
CA ASP A 70 -39.10 11.13 37.31
C ASP A 70 -37.83 10.28 37.43
N ARG A 71 -37.82 9.41 38.44
CA ARG A 71 -37.01 8.19 38.43
C ARG A 71 -37.39 7.40 37.19
N ALA A 72 -36.58 7.56 36.14
CA ALA A 72 -36.71 6.90 34.85
C ALA A 72 -36.87 5.38 35.03
N ALA A 73 -38.06 4.88 34.70
CA ALA A 73 -38.22 3.48 34.36
C ALA A 73 -37.43 3.21 33.07
N PRO A 74 -36.59 2.16 33.02
CA PRO A 74 -35.84 1.83 31.82
C PRO A 74 -36.80 1.53 30.66
N ILE A 75 -36.57 2.12 29.49
CA ILE A 75 -37.30 1.80 28.26
C ILE A 75 -36.96 0.35 27.90
N ARG A 76 -37.88 -0.57 28.22
CA ARG A 76 -37.79 -1.99 27.88
C ARG A 76 -38.42 -2.19 26.51
N ARG A 77 -37.60 -2.44 25.48
CA ARG A 77 -38.10 -2.96 24.20
C ARG A 77 -38.16 -4.49 24.30
N ILE A 78 -39.35 -5.06 24.13
CA ILE A 78 -39.54 -6.51 24.07
C ILE A 78 -39.53 -6.90 22.60
N GLU A 79 -38.48 -7.61 22.19
CA GLU A 79 -38.37 -8.20 20.86
C GLU A 79 -38.26 -9.71 21.06
N ASN A 80 -39.19 -10.49 20.48
CA ASN A 80 -39.29 -11.95 20.62
C ASN A 80 -39.34 -12.47 22.07
N GLY A 81 -40.10 -11.80 22.95
CA GLY A 81 -40.35 -12.27 24.32
C GLY A 81 -39.15 -12.16 25.27
N ARG A 82 -38.03 -11.57 24.85
CA ARG A 82 -36.86 -11.31 25.69
C ARG A 82 -36.72 -9.82 25.96
N VAL A 83 -36.63 -9.46 27.25
CA VAL A 83 -36.37 -8.08 27.67
C VAL A 83 -34.89 -7.78 27.43
N VAL A 84 -34.60 -6.95 26.43
CA VAL A 84 -33.24 -6.44 26.18
C VAL A 84 -33.17 -5.02 26.75
N SER A 85 -32.40 -4.85 27.82
CA SER A 85 -32.07 -3.53 28.35
C SER A 85 -31.04 -2.87 27.43
N ILE A 86 -31.47 -1.87 26.65
CA ILE A 86 -30.54 -1.00 25.91
C ILE A 86 -29.93 -0.06 26.93
N GLN A 87 -28.77 -0.45 27.47
CA GLN A 87 -27.94 0.46 28.24
C GLN A 87 -27.30 1.43 27.25
N SER A 88 -27.96 2.57 27.02
CA SER A 88 -27.37 3.68 26.28
C SER A 88 -26.24 4.27 27.11
N SER A 89 -25.07 3.63 27.08
CA SER A 89 -23.79 4.24 27.46
C SER A 89 -23.50 5.34 26.45
N SER A 90 -24.07 6.51 26.67
CA SER A 90 -23.68 7.76 26.03
C SER A 90 -22.38 8.24 26.66
N SER A 91 -21.31 7.49 26.43
CA SER A 91 -20.03 8.14 26.16
C SER A 91 -20.17 8.66 24.75
N GLU A 92 -20.56 9.93 24.57
CA GLU A 92 -20.44 10.62 23.28
C GLU A 92 -18.99 10.39 22.81
N PRO A 93 -18.75 9.56 21.77
CA PRO A 93 -17.48 9.68 21.08
C PRO A 93 -17.47 11.11 20.54
N ALA A 94 -16.38 11.84 20.72
CA ALA A 94 -16.21 13.15 20.13
C ALA A 94 -16.65 13.05 18.66
N SER A 95 -17.76 13.70 18.31
CA SER A 95 -18.31 13.64 16.96
C SER A 95 -17.19 14.06 16.02
N HIS A 96 -16.70 13.12 15.22
CA HIS A 96 -15.59 13.43 14.32
C HIS A 96 -16.05 14.61 13.46
N PRO A 97 -15.19 15.61 13.17
CA PRO A 97 -15.56 16.82 12.43
C PRO A 97 -16.18 16.60 11.03
N TYR A 98 -16.24 15.34 10.58
CA TYR A 98 -16.67 14.89 9.27
C TYR A 98 -17.93 14.00 9.32
N GLU A 99 -18.51 13.76 10.51
CA GLU A 99 -19.72 12.96 10.68
C GLU A 99 -20.92 13.72 10.07
N GLY A 100 -21.32 13.32 8.85
CA GLY A 100 -22.44 13.93 8.12
C GLY A 100 -22.08 14.63 6.80
N ARG A 101 -20.82 14.64 6.36
CA ARG A 101 -20.45 15.14 5.03
C ARG A 101 -20.69 14.10 3.95
N ASP A 102 -21.39 14.51 2.89
CA ASP A 102 -21.60 13.67 1.70
C ASP A 102 -20.27 13.41 0.97
N LEU A 103 -20.02 12.14 0.59
CA LEU A 103 -18.82 11.74 -0.16
C LEU A 103 -18.90 12.23 -1.61
N SER A 104 -17.81 12.80 -2.10
CA SER A 104 -17.64 13.23 -3.49
C SER A 104 -17.45 12.02 -4.43
N PRO A 105 -17.87 12.10 -5.71
CA PRO A 105 -17.54 11.08 -6.72
C PRO A 105 -16.03 10.82 -6.87
N ALA A 106 -15.18 11.79 -6.51
CA ALA A 106 -13.73 11.64 -6.48
C ALA A 106 -13.28 10.51 -5.53
N ASP A 107 -13.97 10.31 -4.41
CA ASP A 107 -13.67 9.24 -3.44
C ASP A 107 -13.86 7.85 -4.06
N THR A 108 -14.89 7.69 -4.90
CA THR A 108 -15.11 6.43 -5.65
C THR A 108 -13.97 6.16 -6.65
N ASN A 109 -13.52 7.20 -7.37
CA ASN A 109 -12.41 7.07 -8.32
C ASN A 109 -11.09 6.75 -7.59
N MET A 110 -10.83 7.39 -6.46
CA MET A 110 -9.66 7.14 -5.62
C MET A 110 -9.67 5.73 -5.03
N THR A 111 -10.82 5.25 -4.56
CA THR A 111 -11.00 3.88 -4.07
C THR A 111 -10.66 2.86 -5.16
N ARG A 112 -11.18 3.06 -6.39
CA ARG A 112 -10.90 2.16 -7.53
C ARG A 112 -9.44 2.20 -7.96
N ALA A 113 -8.86 3.40 -8.09
CA ALA A 113 -7.45 3.57 -8.45
C ALA A 113 -6.54 2.90 -7.40
N SER A 114 -6.87 3.08 -6.11
CA SER A 114 -6.18 2.44 -5.00
C SER A 114 -6.26 0.91 -5.10
N ALA A 115 -7.45 0.34 -5.32
CA ALA A 115 -7.63 -1.11 -5.46
C ALA A 115 -6.85 -1.70 -6.65
N MET A 116 -6.88 -1.03 -7.80
CA MET A 116 -6.08 -1.43 -8.97
C MET A 116 -4.58 -1.35 -8.67
N ALA A 117 -4.11 -0.29 -8.02
CA ALA A 117 -2.70 -0.14 -7.65
C ALA A 117 -2.24 -1.24 -6.68
N VAL A 118 -3.08 -1.64 -5.70
CA VAL A 118 -2.77 -2.76 -4.79
C VAL A 118 -2.68 -4.07 -5.56
N GLY A 119 -3.72 -4.41 -6.33
CA GLY A 119 -3.78 -5.68 -7.06
C GLY A 119 -2.64 -5.83 -8.08
N VAL A 120 -2.44 -4.81 -8.91
CA VAL A 120 -1.37 -4.80 -9.92
C VAL A 120 0.01 -4.74 -9.28
N GLY A 121 0.18 -3.91 -8.24
CA GLY A 121 1.46 -3.74 -7.54
C GLY A 121 1.92 -5.02 -6.84
N LEU A 122 1.03 -5.69 -6.11
CA LEU A 122 1.32 -6.96 -5.43
C LEU A 122 1.62 -8.08 -6.44
N PHE A 123 0.82 -8.18 -7.50
CA PHE A 123 1.05 -9.17 -8.55
C PHE A 123 2.40 -8.94 -9.25
N ALA A 124 2.73 -7.68 -9.57
CA ALA A 124 4.02 -7.32 -10.16
C ALA A 124 5.20 -7.60 -9.22
N ALA A 125 5.06 -7.36 -7.91
CA ALA A 125 6.09 -7.66 -6.92
C ALA A 125 6.34 -9.18 -6.80
N LEU A 126 5.28 -9.99 -6.80
CA LEU A 126 5.40 -11.46 -6.81
C LEU A 126 6.09 -11.96 -8.09
N LEU A 127 5.69 -11.44 -9.25
CA LEU A 127 6.34 -11.76 -10.52
C LEU A 127 7.81 -11.32 -10.54
N LEU A 128 8.13 -10.16 -9.97
CA LEU A 128 9.50 -9.68 -9.87
C LEU A 128 10.36 -10.63 -9.05
N VAL A 129 9.90 -11.08 -7.88
CA VAL A 129 10.60 -12.08 -7.07
C VAL A 129 10.78 -13.37 -7.85
N PHE A 130 9.72 -13.88 -8.47
CA PHE A 130 9.76 -15.12 -9.27
C PHE A 130 10.75 -15.04 -10.44
N MET A 131 10.79 -13.92 -11.15
CA MET A 131 11.72 -13.72 -12.26
C MET A 131 13.16 -13.55 -11.77
N CYS A 132 13.37 -12.84 -10.65
CA CYS A 132 14.68 -12.72 -10.04
C CYS A 132 15.22 -14.07 -9.57
N THR A 133 14.40 -14.92 -8.95
CA THR A 133 14.79 -16.27 -8.51
C THR A 133 15.10 -17.18 -9.70
N LEU A 134 14.28 -17.16 -10.76
CA LEU A 134 14.60 -17.88 -12.00
C LEU A 134 15.92 -17.39 -12.63
N GLY A 135 16.13 -16.08 -12.65
CA GLY A 135 17.33 -15.47 -13.20
C GLY A 135 18.59 -15.84 -12.43
N THR A 136 18.54 -15.86 -11.10
CA THR A 136 19.66 -16.30 -10.27
C THR A 136 19.94 -17.78 -10.43
N LEU A 137 18.93 -18.63 -10.51
CA LEU A 137 19.11 -20.07 -10.73
C LEU A 137 19.77 -20.37 -12.09
N VAL A 138 19.32 -19.71 -13.14
CA VAL A 138 19.91 -19.85 -14.49
C VAL A 138 21.35 -19.31 -14.51
N ALA A 139 21.61 -18.15 -13.89
CA ALA A 139 22.95 -17.59 -13.80
C ALA A 139 23.90 -18.48 -12.97
N ALA A 140 23.40 -19.09 -11.89
CA ALA A 140 24.12 -20.06 -11.06
C ALA A 140 24.49 -21.32 -11.84
N GLY A 141 23.52 -21.93 -12.53
CA GLY A 141 23.76 -23.13 -13.33
C GLY A 141 24.74 -22.91 -14.49
N GLY A 142 24.79 -21.68 -15.03
CA GLY A 142 25.72 -21.29 -16.09
C GLY A 142 27.08 -20.77 -15.61
N ALA A 143 27.34 -20.75 -14.28
CA ALA A 143 28.54 -20.17 -13.69
C ALA A 143 28.88 -18.77 -14.24
N VAL A 144 27.85 -17.93 -14.43
CA VAL A 144 27.98 -16.65 -15.13
C VAL A 144 28.75 -15.64 -14.26
N PRO A 145 29.79 -14.97 -14.79
CA PRO A 145 30.51 -13.94 -14.04
C PRO A 145 29.59 -12.76 -13.71
N GLY A 146 29.60 -12.32 -12.45
CA GLY A 146 28.70 -11.27 -11.96
C GLY A 146 27.42 -11.78 -11.29
N ILE A 147 27.34 -13.08 -11.00
CA ILE A 147 26.25 -13.71 -10.26
C ILE A 147 25.92 -13.00 -8.93
N ASP A 148 26.93 -12.44 -8.25
CA ASP A 148 26.75 -11.75 -6.96
C ASP A 148 25.69 -10.63 -7.04
N HIS A 149 25.64 -9.90 -8.16
CA HIS A 149 24.66 -8.84 -8.38
C HIS A 149 23.25 -9.39 -8.57
N THR A 150 23.13 -10.53 -9.26
CA THR A 150 21.83 -11.20 -9.45
C THR A 150 21.31 -11.77 -8.14
N VAL A 151 22.17 -12.38 -7.31
CA VAL A 151 21.82 -12.91 -5.99
C VAL A 151 21.41 -11.76 -5.07
N ARG A 152 22.17 -10.67 -5.06
CA ARG A 152 21.80 -9.45 -4.33
C ARG A 152 20.44 -8.92 -4.78
N ALA A 153 20.18 -8.83 -6.09
CA ALA A 153 18.89 -8.39 -6.61
C ALA A 153 17.74 -9.32 -6.16
N CYS A 154 17.97 -10.63 -6.13
CA CYS A 154 17.00 -11.60 -5.61
C CYS A 154 16.71 -11.39 -4.13
N ILE A 155 17.73 -11.23 -3.28
CA ILE A 155 17.54 -10.95 -1.85
C ILE A 155 16.75 -9.65 -1.66
N TRP A 156 17.13 -8.57 -2.35
CA TRP A 156 16.43 -7.29 -2.28
C TRP A 156 15.00 -7.35 -2.84
N SER A 157 14.73 -8.21 -3.82
CA SER A 157 13.37 -8.41 -4.33
C SER A 157 12.46 -9.07 -3.29
N VAL A 158 12.98 -10.02 -2.49
CA VAL A 158 12.23 -10.65 -1.40
C VAL A 158 11.95 -9.63 -0.30
N ILE A 159 12.97 -8.83 0.08
CA ILE A 159 12.80 -7.75 1.05
C ILE A 159 11.75 -6.75 0.56
N LEU A 160 11.81 -6.35 -0.71
CA LEU A 160 10.82 -5.47 -1.33
C LEU A 160 9.41 -6.08 -1.24
N LEU A 161 9.25 -7.37 -1.55
CA LEU A 161 7.95 -8.04 -1.45
C LEU A 161 7.40 -7.98 -0.02
N LEU A 162 8.24 -8.16 0.99
CA LEU A 162 7.82 -8.03 2.39
C LEU A 162 7.31 -6.62 2.72
N PHE A 163 7.93 -5.56 2.18
CA PHE A 163 7.43 -4.18 2.34
C PHE A 163 6.14 -3.90 1.55
N CYS A 164 5.90 -4.65 0.47
CA CYS A 164 4.70 -4.52 -0.34
C CYS A 164 3.47 -5.17 0.30
N LEU A 165 3.65 -6.21 1.13
CA LEU A 165 2.55 -6.98 1.71
C LEU A 165 1.77 -6.19 2.77
N PRO A 166 0.42 -6.28 2.79
CA PRO A 166 -0.40 -5.71 3.85
C PRO A 166 -0.38 -6.60 5.10
N LEU A 167 0.72 -6.55 5.86
CA LEU A 167 0.93 -7.44 7.01
C LEU A 167 -0.07 -7.21 8.15
N SER A 168 -0.64 -6.00 8.24
CA SER A 168 -1.72 -5.66 9.18
C SER A 168 -2.96 -6.54 9.01
N ASP A 169 -3.24 -6.96 7.77
CA ASP A 169 -4.47 -7.71 7.45
C ASP A 169 -4.30 -9.20 7.79
N ILE A 170 -3.04 -9.66 7.83
CA ILE A 170 -2.68 -11.06 8.08
C ILE A 170 -2.41 -11.29 9.57
N THR A 171 -1.82 -10.30 10.25
CA THR A 171 -1.37 -10.44 11.64
C THR A 171 -1.79 -9.24 12.47
N THR A 172 -2.42 -9.50 13.62
CA THR A 172 -2.77 -8.45 14.60
C THR A 172 -1.57 -7.93 15.37
N THR A 173 -0.44 -8.65 15.35
CA THR A 173 0.75 -8.36 16.16
C THR A 173 1.71 -7.39 15.49
N VAL A 174 1.66 -7.23 14.16
CA VAL A 174 2.64 -6.43 13.42
C VAL A 174 2.03 -5.05 13.09
N PRO A 175 2.58 -3.95 13.63
CA PRO A 175 2.04 -2.60 13.44
C PRO A 175 2.43 -1.99 12.08
N ILE A 176 2.82 -2.80 11.09
CA ILE A 176 3.31 -2.34 9.80
C ILE A 176 2.25 -2.69 8.74
N THR A 177 1.58 -1.68 8.19
CA THR A 177 0.52 -1.87 7.19
C THR A 177 1.08 -2.17 5.80
N GLY A 178 2.36 -1.86 5.53
CA GLY A 178 2.99 -2.06 4.23
C GLY A 178 2.59 -1.03 3.17
N ALA A 179 3.28 -1.02 2.03
CA ALA A 179 3.12 0.02 1.01
C ALA A 179 1.79 -0.08 0.22
N PHE A 180 1.23 -1.28 0.08
CA PHE A 180 -0.02 -1.52 -0.66
C PHE A 180 -1.21 -1.77 0.27
N SER A 181 -1.35 -0.92 1.29
CA SER A 181 -2.49 -0.90 2.19
C SER A 181 -3.81 -0.53 1.49
N SER A 182 -4.93 -0.94 2.09
CA SER A 182 -6.26 -0.65 1.57
C SER A 182 -6.56 0.86 1.60
N TYR A 183 -7.45 1.33 0.71
CA TYR A 183 -7.88 2.73 0.71
C TYR A 183 -8.55 3.13 2.04
N GLU A 184 -9.39 2.25 2.58
CA GLU A 184 -10.14 2.49 3.80
C GLU A 184 -9.23 2.68 5.02
N THR A 185 -8.17 1.88 5.12
CA THR A 185 -7.17 1.99 6.19
C THR A 185 -6.47 3.34 6.18
N VAL A 186 -6.06 3.81 5.00
CA VAL A 186 -5.39 5.11 4.82
C VAL A 186 -6.33 6.25 5.23
N VAL A 187 -7.59 6.17 4.81
CA VAL A 187 -8.63 7.14 5.15
C VAL A 187 -8.85 7.20 6.66
N GLN A 188 -9.04 6.05 7.31
CA GLN A 188 -9.30 5.98 8.74
C GLN A 188 -8.14 6.56 9.53
N GLN A 189 -6.89 6.18 9.21
CA GLN A 189 -5.73 6.70 9.92
C GLN A 189 -5.49 8.20 9.66
N SER A 190 -5.80 8.68 8.46
CA SER A 190 -5.78 10.13 8.17
C SER A 190 -6.82 10.88 9.00
N LEU A 191 -8.02 10.33 9.19
CA LEU A 191 -9.08 10.94 10.00
C LEU A 191 -8.70 11.00 11.48
N LEU A 192 -8.07 9.95 12.01
CA LEU A 192 -7.58 9.91 13.40
C LEU A 192 -6.52 11.00 13.66
N VAL A 193 -5.63 11.25 12.69
CA VAL A 193 -4.62 12.32 12.77
C VAL A 193 -5.27 13.71 12.67
N MET A 194 -6.22 13.90 11.75
CA MET A 194 -6.95 15.18 11.62
C MET A 194 -7.84 15.48 12.84
N GLY A 195 -8.36 14.45 13.51
CA GLY A 195 -9.09 14.57 14.76
C GLY A 195 -8.21 14.90 15.98
N GLY A 196 -6.89 14.95 15.81
CA GLY A 196 -5.93 15.23 16.89
C GLY A 196 -5.69 14.05 17.84
N GLU A 197 -6.20 12.85 17.52
CA GLU A 197 -6.08 11.67 18.39
C GLU A 197 -4.72 10.97 18.24
N HIS A 198 -4.06 11.12 17.09
CA HIS A 198 -2.78 10.47 16.78
C HIS A 198 -1.73 11.44 16.23
N GLY A 199 -0.47 11.21 16.58
CA GLY A 199 0.65 11.99 16.04
C GLY A 199 0.88 11.73 14.56
N GLY A 200 0.82 12.78 13.73
CA GLY A 200 0.98 12.67 12.27
C GLY A 200 2.34 12.15 11.78
N ALA A 201 3.37 12.15 12.63
CA ALA A 201 4.70 11.66 12.26
C ALA A 201 4.71 10.16 11.89
N MET A 202 3.95 9.33 12.62
CA MET A 202 3.85 7.90 12.33
C MET A 202 3.14 7.65 11.00
N LEU A 203 2.08 8.42 10.72
CA LEU A 203 1.36 8.39 9.44
C LEU A 203 2.30 8.73 8.26
N HIS A 204 3.11 9.79 8.37
CA HIS A 204 4.05 10.14 7.31
C HIS A 204 5.14 9.08 7.12
N LEU A 205 5.65 8.51 8.21
CA LEU A 205 6.64 7.43 8.12
C LEU A 205 6.04 6.20 7.40
N GLU A 206 4.79 5.87 7.67
CA GLU A 206 4.15 4.71 7.07
C GLU A 206 3.74 4.95 5.61
N TYR A 207 3.05 6.06 5.31
CA TYR A 207 2.45 6.29 3.99
C TYR A 207 3.29 7.12 3.03
N VAL A 208 4.38 7.74 3.49
CA VAL A 208 5.32 8.46 2.61
C VAL A 208 6.64 7.70 2.54
N PHE A 209 7.26 7.40 3.68
CA PHE A 209 8.59 6.80 3.68
C PHE A 209 8.59 5.37 3.15
N VAL A 210 7.61 4.52 3.53
CA VAL A 210 7.56 3.14 3.03
C VAL A 210 7.36 3.07 1.50
N PRO A 211 6.40 3.79 0.87
CA PRO A 211 6.29 3.81 -0.59
C PRO A 211 7.54 4.34 -1.30
N VAL A 212 8.19 5.38 -0.77
CA VAL A 212 9.46 5.89 -1.32
C VAL A 212 10.56 4.83 -1.24
N LEU A 213 10.65 4.11 -0.12
CA LEU A 213 11.59 3.00 0.05
C LEU A 213 11.30 1.89 -0.97
N VAL A 214 10.04 1.53 -1.18
CA VAL A 214 9.63 0.52 -2.19
C VAL A 214 10.03 0.96 -3.60
N ILE A 215 9.84 2.24 -3.96
CA ILE A 215 10.28 2.78 -5.26
C ILE A 215 11.80 2.65 -5.41
N ALA A 216 12.56 3.09 -4.41
CA ALA A 216 14.02 3.02 -4.42
C ALA A 216 14.54 1.57 -4.51
N CYS A 217 13.94 0.66 -3.74
CA CYS A 217 14.25 -0.77 -3.78
C CYS A 217 13.91 -1.39 -5.13
N ALA A 218 12.75 -1.07 -5.73
CA ALA A 218 12.35 -1.61 -7.02
C ALA A 218 13.35 -1.21 -8.11
N ILE A 219 13.72 0.07 -8.15
CA ILE A 219 14.73 0.61 -9.06
C ILE A 219 16.09 -0.07 -8.81
N GLY A 220 16.50 -0.19 -7.54
CA GLY A 220 17.76 -0.83 -7.15
C GLY A 220 17.85 -2.31 -7.54
N VAL A 221 16.75 -3.07 -7.41
CA VAL A 221 16.64 -4.47 -7.86
C VAL A 221 16.81 -4.54 -9.37
N GLY A 222 16.12 -3.68 -10.13
CA GLY A 222 16.23 -3.62 -11.59
C GLY A 222 17.67 -3.32 -12.06
N PHE A 223 18.32 -2.32 -11.48
CA PHE A 223 19.72 -1.98 -11.80
C PHE A 223 20.70 -3.09 -11.43
N SER A 224 20.56 -3.67 -10.23
CA SER A 224 21.46 -4.74 -9.76
C SER A 224 21.34 -5.98 -10.65
N PHE A 225 20.11 -6.39 -10.98
CA PHE A 225 19.89 -7.53 -11.87
C PHE A 225 20.47 -7.28 -13.26
N ARG A 226 20.23 -6.09 -13.82
CA ARG A 226 20.76 -5.68 -15.12
C ARG A 226 22.30 -5.69 -15.15
N ALA A 227 22.94 -5.12 -14.13
CA ALA A 227 24.39 -5.10 -14.02
C ALA A 227 25.00 -6.51 -13.92
N GLY A 228 24.33 -7.43 -13.23
CA GLY A 228 24.73 -8.84 -13.17
C GLY A 228 24.67 -9.53 -14.53
N VAL A 229 23.56 -9.37 -15.25
CA VAL A 229 23.39 -9.98 -16.59
C VAL A 229 24.37 -9.40 -17.62
N GLU A 230 24.61 -8.08 -17.61
CA GLU A 230 25.53 -7.43 -18.56
C GLU A 230 26.98 -7.88 -18.39
N ARG A 231 27.44 -8.06 -17.14
CA ARG A 231 28.79 -8.61 -16.88
C ARG A 231 28.94 -10.04 -17.39
N GLY A 232 27.86 -10.83 -17.32
CA GLY A 232 27.82 -12.17 -17.88
C GLY A 232 28.04 -12.18 -19.39
N ILE A 233 27.38 -11.26 -20.10
CA ILE A 233 27.42 -11.21 -21.57
C ILE A 233 28.83 -10.87 -22.09
N ILE A 234 29.50 -9.87 -21.50
CA ILE A 234 30.78 -9.34 -22.00
C ILE A 234 31.90 -10.38 -21.99
N VAL A 235 31.95 -11.27 -21.00
CA VAL A 235 33.03 -12.27 -20.87
C VAL A 235 32.90 -13.40 -21.90
N THR A 236 31.72 -13.58 -22.51
CA THR A 236 31.47 -14.66 -23.48
C THR A 236 31.63 -14.25 -24.94
N SER A 237 31.82 -12.96 -25.24
CA SER A 237 32.26 -12.53 -26.57
C SER A 237 33.74 -12.82 -26.75
N VAL A 238 34.03 -14.06 -27.15
CA VAL A 238 35.37 -14.58 -27.47
C VAL A 238 35.93 -13.85 -28.69
N SER A 239 36.90 -12.97 -28.44
CA SER A 239 37.89 -12.51 -29.44
C SER A 239 39.20 -11.98 -28.83
N GLU A 240 39.28 -11.62 -27.55
CA GLU A 240 40.52 -11.01 -27.01
C GLU A 240 41.39 -11.95 -26.14
N PHE A 241 40.83 -12.96 -25.49
CA PHE A 241 41.61 -13.87 -24.64
C PHE A 241 42.34 -15.00 -25.39
N ASP A 242 42.07 -15.18 -26.69
CA ASP A 242 42.74 -16.20 -27.54
C ASP A 242 43.89 -15.60 -28.37
N ARG A 243 44.36 -14.39 -28.00
CA ARG A 243 45.49 -13.68 -28.64
C ARG A 243 46.73 -13.50 -27.74
N ALA A 244 46.74 -14.05 -26.54
CA ALA A 244 47.87 -13.96 -25.62
C ALA A 244 48.58 -15.31 -25.46
#